data_AF-A0A2T0Y4H6-F1
#
_entry.id   AF-A0A2T0Y4H6-F1
#
_cell.length_a   1.000
_cell.length_b   1.000
_cell.length_c   1.000
_cell.angle_alpha   90.00
_cell.angle_beta   90.00
_cell.angle_gamma   90.00
#
_symmetry.space_group_name_H-M   'P 1'
#
loop_
_entity.id
_entity.type
_entity.pdbx_description
1 polymer ?
#
loop_
_entity_poly.entity_id
_entity_poly.type
_entity_poly.pdbx_seq_one_letter_code
_entity_poly.pdbx_strand_id
1 'polypeptide(L)'
;MRYEVDSERVAQASAAVNGSVGAIRAEVGAMMRHLHDLQSSWHGSAATSFAGVMTQWQSAQTQVEAALDSVTAALQSASTTYADAESQAARLFAR
;
A
#
# COMPACT_ATOMS: atom_id res chain seq x y z
N MET A 1 -33.21 1.05 4.26
CA MET A 1 -32.27 1.51 5.30
C MET A 1 -31.16 0.48 5.46
N ARG A 2 -29.97 0.75 4.91
CA ARG A 2 -28.76 -0.08 5.09
C ARG A 2 -27.43 0.68 4.86
N TYR A 3 -27.46 1.98 4.58
CA TYR A 3 -26.27 2.75 4.22
C TYR A 3 -25.24 2.88 5.37
N GLU A 4 -25.68 3.01 6.62
CA GLU A 4 -24.80 3.21 7.79
C GLU A 4 -23.93 1.97 8.12
N VAL A 5 -24.51 0.77 8.00
CA VAL A 5 -23.78 -0.49 8.24
C VAL A 5 -22.75 -0.77 7.14
N ASP A 6 -23.04 -0.33 5.90
CA ASP A 6 -22.13 -0.51 4.77
C ASP A 6 -20.98 0.51 4.82
N SER A 7 -21.21 1.76 5.25
CA SER A 7 -20.18 2.79 5.37
C SER A 7 -19.17 2.53 6.51
N GLU A 8 -19.62 2.09 7.70
CA GLU A 8 -18.69 1.70 8.78
C GLU A 8 -17.79 0.53 8.37
N ARG A 9 -18.34 -0.47 7.67
CA ARG A 9 -17.56 -1.61 7.16
C ARG A 9 -16.52 -1.18 6.15
N VAL A 10 -16.87 -0.27 5.24
CA VAL A 10 -15.92 0.30 4.26
C VAL A 10 -14.80 1.06 4.98
N ALA A 11 -15.13 1.88 5.98
CA ALA A 11 -14.14 2.61 6.76
C ALA A 11 -13.16 1.67 7.50
N GLN A 12 -13.69 0.62 8.14
CA GLN A 12 -12.86 -0.40 8.81
C GLN A 12 -11.96 -1.15 7.82
N ALA A 13 -12.49 -1.54 6.66
CA ALA A 13 -11.72 -2.19 5.62
C ALA A 13 -10.60 -1.28 5.09
N SER A 14 -10.89 0.00 4.82
CA SER A 14 -9.90 0.99 4.42
C SER A 14 -8.78 1.15 5.47
N ALA A 15 -9.12 1.20 6.75
CA ALA A 15 -8.13 1.29 7.83
C ALA A 15 -7.23 0.04 7.87
N ALA A 16 -7.81 -1.16 7.74
CA ALA A 16 -7.06 -2.41 7.72
C ALA A 16 -6.12 -2.49 6.49
N VAL A 17 -6.57 -2.04 5.32
CA VAL A 17 -5.73 -2.01 4.12
C VAL A 17 -4.60 -0.98 4.27
N ASN A 18 -4.86 0.22 4.78
CA ASN A 18 -3.81 1.21 5.05
C ASN A 18 -2.75 0.68 6.03
N GLY A 19 -3.17 -0.08 7.05
CA GLY A 19 -2.25 -0.79 7.94
C GLY A 19 -1.37 -1.80 7.19
N SER A 20 -1.96 -2.61 6.31
CA SER A 20 -1.24 -3.55 5.45
C SER A 20 -0.25 -2.84 4.51
N VAL A 21 -0.65 -1.72 3.90
CA VAL A 21 0.23 -0.90 3.05
C VAL A 21 1.46 -0.43 3.83
N GLY A 22 1.28 0.09 5.04
CA GLY A 22 2.39 0.52 5.89
C GLY A 22 3.35 -0.62 6.24
N ALA A 23 2.82 -1.79 6.58
CA ALA A 23 3.62 -2.97 6.86
C ALA A 23 4.43 -3.44 5.64
N ILE A 24 3.80 -3.51 4.45
CA ILE A 24 4.49 -3.92 3.23
C ILE A 24 5.62 -2.95 2.87
N ARG A 25 5.40 -1.63 2.99
CA ARG A 25 6.46 -0.64 2.77
C ARG A 25 7.65 -0.82 3.71
N ALA A 26 7.38 -1.11 4.98
CA ALA A 26 8.42 -1.37 5.97
C ALA A 26 9.26 -2.60 5.59
N GLU A 27 8.61 -3.70 5.18
CA GLU A 27 9.27 -4.94 4.75
C GLU A 27 10.06 -4.77 3.44
N VAL A 28 9.52 -4.05 2.47
CA VAL A 28 10.22 -3.70 1.22
C VAL A 28 11.49 -2.90 1.53
N GLY A 29 11.39 -1.91 2.41
CA GLY A 29 12.55 -1.15 2.89
C GLY A 29 13.56 -2.00 3.66
N ALA A 30 13.10 -2.97 4.45
CA ALA A 30 13.96 -3.91 5.17
C ALA A 30 14.73 -4.83 4.23
N MET A 31 14.08 -5.37 3.20
CA MET A 31 14.71 -6.22 2.19
C MET A 31 15.87 -5.49 1.48
N MET A 32 15.70 -4.21 1.12
CA MET A 32 16.81 -3.41 0.55
C MET A 32 18.02 -3.35 1.49
N ARG A 33 17.80 -3.15 2.80
CA ARG A 33 18.88 -3.11 3.79
C ARG A 33 19.58 -4.47 3.89
N HIS A 34 18.81 -5.56 3.94
CA HIS A 34 19.35 -6.93 4.00
C HIS A 34 20.17 -7.28 2.77
N LEU A 35 19.71 -6.90 1.57
CA LEU A 35 20.46 -7.13 0.35
C LEU A 35 21.75 -6.30 0.29
N HIS A 36 21.74 -5.07 0.79
CA HIS A 36 22.95 -4.24 0.84
C HIS A 36 23.98 -4.80 1.84
N ASP A 37 23.52 -5.25 3.01
CA ASP A 37 24.36 -5.93 4.00
C ASP A 37 24.98 -7.20 3.41
N LEU A 38 24.17 -8.04 2.74
CA LEU A 38 24.66 -9.23 2.08
C LEU A 38 25.67 -8.90 0.98
N GLN A 39 25.43 -7.88 0.16
CA GLN A 39 26.36 -7.43 -0.89
C GLN A 39 27.74 -7.07 -0.32
N SER A 40 27.80 -6.50 0.90
CA SER A 40 29.06 -6.14 1.55
C SER A 40 29.93 -7.36 1.92
N SER A 41 29.33 -8.54 2.07
CA SER A 41 30.04 -9.78 2.40
C SER A 41 30.60 -10.51 1.17
N TRP A 42 30.13 -10.18 -0.04
CA TRP A 42 30.51 -10.84 -1.28
C TRP A 42 31.70 -10.14 -1.93
N HIS A 43 32.73 -10.90 -2.32
CA HIS A 43 33.95 -10.38 -2.95
C HIS A 43 34.22 -11.11 -4.27
N GLY A 44 34.95 -10.45 -5.19
CA GLY A 44 35.33 -11.05 -6.47
C GLY A 44 34.13 -11.22 -7.43
N SER A 45 34.16 -12.27 -8.25
CA SER A 45 33.13 -12.55 -9.27
C SER A 45 31.71 -12.68 -8.70
N ALA A 46 31.59 -13.12 -7.45
CA ALA A 46 30.33 -13.29 -6.75
C ALA A 46 29.61 -11.93 -6.55
N ALA A 47 30.36 -10.85 -6.26
CA ALA A 47 29.80 -9.51 -6.10
C ALA A 47 29.14 -8.99 -7.40
N THR A 48 29.74 -9.29 -8.55
CA THR A 48 29.18 -8.93 -9.87
C THR A 48 27.85 -9.65 -10.13
N SER A 49 27.76 -10.95 -9.81
CA SER A 49 26.50 -11.70 -9.92
C SER A 49 25.42 -11.16 -8.98
N PHE A 50 25.81 -10.73 -7.77
CA PHE A 50 24.88 -10.18 -6.78
C PHE A 50 24.31 -8.81 -7.20
N ALA A 51 25.05 -8.01 -7.98
CA ALA A 51 24.54 -6.76 -8.55
C ALA A 51 23.30 -6.98 -9.44
N GLY A 52 23.20 -8.13 -10.10
CA GLY A 52 22.00 -8.53 -10.87
C GLY A 52 20.78 -8.72 -9.96
N VAL A 53 20.97 -9.36 -8.80
CA VAL A 53 19.91 -9.56 -7.79
C VAL A 53 19.44 -8.21 -7.24
N MET A 54 20.36 -7.29 -6.95
CA MET A 54 20.03 -5.92 -6.52
C MET A 54 19.17 -5.18 -7.56
N THR A 55 19.53 -5.27 -8.83
CA THR A 55 18.78 -4.63 -9.93
C THR A 55 17.37 -5.22 -10.07
N GLN A 56 17.26 -6.55 -10.02
CA GLN A 56 15.97 -7.24 -10.07
C GLN A 56 15.08 -6.81 -8.90
N TRP A 57 15.62 -6.77 -7.69
CA TRP A 57 14.89 -6.36 -6.51
C TRP A 57 14.44 -4.89 -6.59
N GLN A 58 15.27 -3.98 -7.09
CA GLN A 58 14.89 -2.57 -7.24
C GLN A 58 13.72 -2.38 -8.22
N SER A 59 13.67 -3.19 -9.28
CA SER A 59 12.50 -3.25 -10.18
C SER A 59 11.25 -3.79 -9.50
N ALA A 60 11.38 -4.85 -8.69
CA ALA A 60 10.26 -5.40 -7.91
C ALA A 60 9.74 -4.39 -6.88
N GLN A 61 10.64 -3.71 -6.15
CA GLN A 61 10.29 -2.64 -5.21
C GLN A 61 9.46 -1.55 -5.89
N THR A 62 9.89 -1.09 -7.06
CA THR A 62 9.17 -0.03 -7.81
C THR A 62 7.74 -0.47 -8.16
N GLN A 63 7.57 -1.73 -8.58
CA GLN A 63 6.26 -2.28 -8.89
C GLN A 63 5.37 -2.42 -7.66
N VAL A 64 5.93 -2.84 -6.52
CA VAL A 64 5.19 -2.93 -5.25
C VAL A 64 4.73 -1.55 -4.81
N GLU A 65 5.60 -0.55 -4.79
CA GLU A 65 5.23 0.82 -4.40
C GLU A 65 4.12 1.39 -5.29
N ALA A 66 4.22 1.20 -6.62
CA ALA A 66 3.18 1.64 -7.55
C ALA A 66 1.83 0.96 -7.29
N ALA A 67 1.84 -0.35 -6.96
CA ALA A 67 0.63 -1.07 -6.61
C ALA A 67 0.01 -0.56 -5.30
N LEU A 68 0.84 -0.28 -4.28
CA LEU A 68 0.39 0.26 -3.00
C LEU A 68 -0.19 1.68 -3.13
N ASP A 69 0.41 2.52 -3.97
CA ASP A 69 -0.11 3.85 -4.29
C ASP A 69 -1.48 3.76 -5.00
N SER A 70 -1.61 2.84 -5.96
CA SER A 70 -2.88 2.60 -6.65
C SER A 70 -3.99 2.15 -5.71
N VAL A 71 -3.69 1.21 -4.80
CA VAL A 71 -4.65 0.75 -3.77
C VAL A 71 -5.04 1.90 -2.84
N THR A 72 -4.07 2.68 -2.38
CA THR A 72 -4.32 3.81 -1.48
C THR A 72 -5.22 4.87 -2.15
N ALA A 73 -4.93 5.22 -3.40
CA ALA A 73 -5.74 6.16 -4.17
C ALA A 73 -7.17 5.66 -4.41
N ALA A 74 -7.35 4.37 -4.71
CA ALA A 74 -8.67 3.78 -4.89
C ALA A 74 -9.50 3.82 -3.59
N LEU A 75 -8.89 3.53 -2.44
CA LEU A 75 -9.55 3.60 -1.14
C LEU A 75 -9.91 5.02 -0.72
N GLN A 76 -9.04 5.99 -1.00
CA GLN A 76 -9.34 7.41 -0.78
C GLN A 76 -10.53 7.86 -1.63
N SER A 77 -10.55 7.52 -2.91
CA SER A 77 -11.67 7.82 -3.82
C SER A 77 -12.99 7.20 -3.34
N ALA A 78 -12.95 5.93 -2.92
CA ALA A 78 -14.11 5.26 -2.35
C ALA A 78 -14.60 5.99 -1.08
N SER A 79 -13.68 6.32 -0.16
CA SER A 79 -14.01 6.99 1.10
C SER A 79 -14.69 8.35 0.88
N THR A 80 -14.18 9.17 -0.05
CA THR A 80 -14.80 10.46 -0.42
C THR A 80 -16.20 10.26 -1.01
N THR A 81 -16.36 9.30 -1.91
CA THR A 81 -17.66 9.02 -2.56
C THR A 81 -18.72 8.61 -1.53
N TYR A 82 -18.35 7.79 -0.55
CA TYR A 82 -19.28 7.37 0.52
C TYR A 82 -19.63 8.53 1.46
N ALA A 83 -18.67 9.35 1.87
CA ALA A 83 -18.93 10.53 2.70
C ALA A 83 -19.89 11.52 2.01
N ASP A 84 -19.71 11.74 0.70
CA ASP A 84 -20.59 12.60 -0.08
C ASP A 84 -22.01 12.01 -0.20
N ALA A 85 -22.14 10.71 -0.41
CA ALA A 85 -23.44 10.03 -0.49
C ALA A 85 -24.21 10.10 0.83
N GLU A 86 -23.52 9.91 1.96
CA GLU A 86 -24.12 10.01 3.29
C GLU A 86 -24.59 11.43 3.59
N SER A 87 -23.76 12.45 3.28
CA SER A 87 -24.14 13.85 3.48
C SER A 87 -25.39 14.24 2.68
N GLN A 88 -25.55 13.71 1.47
CA GLN A 88 -26.72 13.94 0.62
C GLN A 88 -27.96 13.25 1.18
N ALA A 89 -27.83 12.00 1.63
CA ALA A 89 -28.92 11.26 2.26
C ALA A 89 -29.41 11.98 3.54
N ALA A 90 -28.49 12.42 4.40
CA ALA A 90 -28.82 13.17 5.61
C ALA A 90 -29.62 14.44 5.32
N ARG A 91 -29.24 15.20 4.27
CA ARG A 91 -29.97 16.40 3.83
C ARG A 91 -31.36 16.10 3.28
N LEU A 92 -31.55 14.95 2.64
CA LEU A 92 -32.85 14.53 2.09
C LEU A 92 -33.86 14.22 3.20
N PHE A 93 -33.40 13.59 4.28
CA PHE A 93 -34.24 13.23 5.44
C PHE A 93 -34.38 14.35 6.49
N ALA A 94 -33.56 15.40 6.40
CA ALA A 94 -33.69 16.60 7.24
C ALA A 94 -34.73 17.62 6.71
N ARG A 95 -35.41 17.30 5.61
CA ARG A 95 -36.56 18.05 5.07
C ARG A 95 -37.86 17.31 5.38
#